data_AF-A0A5M7BIF6-F1
#
_entry.id   AF-A0A5M7BIF6-F1
#
_cell.length_a   1.000
_cell.length_b   1.000
_cell.length_c   1.000
_cell.angle_alpha   90.00
_cell.angle_beta   90.00
_cell.angle_gamma   90.00
#
_symmetry.space_group_name_H-M   'P 1'
#
loop_
_entity.id
_entity.type
_entity.pdbx_description
1 polymer ?
#
loop_
_entity_poly.entity_id
_entity_poly.type
_entity_poly.pdbx_seq_one_letter_code
_entity_poly.pdbx_strand_id
1 'polypeptide(L)'
;MKKTMKNTKKAILMVAFLATVVGFANDSNSLIKKGAKKTAIVLKNVKVGNLLTIKDNYGIVLYKEAIKTEGSYTKGFDLTQLPDGDYVFELEKDLEINTIPFTVLHNQVTFNKTDEVTYFKPYVKQDQDLVYVTKLNPELKETTINVYAINGTESTLRFSEKITNTQSIEKVFKLTKGNFKIEINSGNKEYTTFINN
;
A
#
# COMPACT_ATOMS: atom_id res chain seq x y z
N MET A 1 38.38 -10.61 -30.00
CA MET A 1 37.01 -10.27 -30.46
C MET A 1 36.08 -10.22 -29.25
N LYS A 2 35.68 -9.02 -28.78
CA LYS A 2 34.71 -8.87 -27.69
C LYS A 2 33.30 -9.07 -28.28
N LYS A 3 32.63 -10.16 -27.93
CA LYS A 3 31.19 -10.31 -28.19
C LYS A 3 30.43 -9.48 -27.16
N THR A 4 29.98 -8.31 -27.57
CA THR A 4 29.05 -7.46 -26.82
C THR A 4 27.70 -8.18 -26.78
N MET A 5 27.31 -8.70 -25.61
CA MET A 5 25.92 -9.11 -25.37
C MET A 5 25.08 -7.85 -25.23
N LYS A 6 24.38 -7.47 -26.30
CA LYS A 6 23.29 -6.50 -26.25
C LYS A 6 22.15 -7.13 -25.44
N ASN A 7 22.11 -6.88 -24.14
CA ASN A 7 20.95 -7.18 -23.30
C ASN A 7 19.82 -6.18 -23.62
N THR A 8 19.26 -6.28 -24.83
CA THR A 8 17.95 -5.72 -25.15
C THR A 8 16.89 -6.71 -24.67
N LYS A 9 16.81 -6.94 -23.36
CA LYS A 9 15.60 -7.53 -22.77
C LYS A 9 14.57 -6.42 -22.65
N LYS A 10 13.84 -6.26 -23.76
CA LYS A 10 12.46 -5.77 -23.85
C LYS A 10 11.83 -5.49 -22.48
N ALA A 11 12.02 -4.27 -21.96
CA ALA A 11 11.00 -3.66 -21.12
C ALA A 11 9.81 -3.38 -22.05
N ILE A 12 9.05 -4.43 -22.39
CA ILE A 12 7.70 -4.22 -22.86
C ILE A 12 7.02 -3.58 -21.66
N LEU A 13 6.83 -2.27 -21.75
CA LEU A 13 5.93 -1.53 -20.90
C LEU A 13 4.55 -2.14 -21.14
N MET A 14 4.27 -3.24 -20.45
CA MET A 14 3.01 -3.99 -20.55
C MET A 14 1.97 -3.24 -19.72
N VAL A 15 1.75 -1.96 -20.04
CA VAL A 15 0.54 -1.24 -19.67
C VAL A 15 -0.53 -1.75 -20.64
N ALA A 16 -0.94 -3.00 -20.45
CA ALA A 16 -1.89 -3.69 -21.32
C ALA A 16 -3.18 -3.95 -20.55
N PHE A 17 -4.19 -3.13 -20.85
CA PHE A 17 -5.62 -3.45 -20.92
C PHE A 17 -6.13 -4.63 -20.07
N LEU A 18 -6.14 -4.47 -18.75
CA LEU A 18 -7.13 -5.18 -17.95
C LEU A 18 -8.51 -4.65 -18.35
N ALA A 19 -9.22 -5.42 -19.17
CA ALA A 19 -10.57 -5.08 -19.61
C ALA A 19 -11.49 -5.04 -18.38
N THR A 20 -11.96 -3.85 -18.03
CA THR A 20 -12.91 -3.69 -16.94
C THR A 20 -14.30 -4.05 -17.44
N VAL A 21 -15.02 -4.88 -16.68
CA VAL A 21 -16.37 -5.32 -17.05
C VAL A 21 -17.41 -4.66 -16.14
N VAL A 22 -18.49 -4.16 -16.75
CA VAL A 22 -19.63 -3.56 -16.04
C VAL A 22 -20.71 -4.65 -15.83
N GLY A 23 -21.33 -4.70 -14.65
CA GLY A 23 -22.51 -5.55 -14.40
C GLY A 23 -22.40 -6.56 -13.26
N PHE A 24 -22.08 -6.13 -12.04
CA PHE A 24 -22.18 -6.97 -10.84
C PHE A 24 -23.30 -6.46 -9.92
N ALA A 25 -24.28 -7.31 -9.60
CA ALA A 25 -25.34 -7.03 -8.64
C ALA A 25 -24.79 -6.96 -7.20
N ASN A 26 -25.33 -6.08 -6.35
CA ASN A 26 -24.67 -5.65 -5.11
C ASN A 26 -24.88 -6.57 -3.87
N ASP A 27 -25.58 -7.69 -3.99
CA ASP A 27 -26.16 -8.41 -2.83
C ASP A 27 -25.27 -9.45 -2.12
N SER A 28 -23.99 -9.20 -1.86
CA SER A 28 -23.25 -10.10 -0.96
C SER A 28 -22.14 -9.46 -0.14
N ASN A 29 -21.96 -9.97 1.08
CA ASN A 29 -20.93 -9.53 2.04
C ASN A 29 -19.49 -9.92 1.67
N SER A 30 -19.29 -10.61 0.55
CA SER A 30 -17.96 -11.03 0.08
C SER A 30 -17.27 -9.90 -0.67
N LEU A 31 -16.00 -9.63 -0.31
CA LEU A 31 -15.12 -8.69 -1.02
C LEU A 31 -14.84 -9.11 -2.48
N ILE A 32 -15.15 -10.36 -2.85
CA ILE A 32 -14.93 -10.90 -4.19
C ILE A 32 -16.17 -11.65 -4.68
N LYS A 33 -16.60 -11.38 -5.91
CA LYS A 33 -17.67 -12.09 -6.62
C LYS A 33 -17.09 -12.75 -7.89
N LYS A 34 -17.18 -14.08 -7.99
CA LYS A 34 -16.68 -14.85 -9.14
C LYS A 34 -17.85 -15.24 -10.04
N GLY A 35 -17.81 -14.83 -11.31
CA GLY A 35 -18.67 -15.34 -12.38
C GLY A 35 -17.87 -16.25 -13.34
N ALA A 36 -18.53 -16.77 -14.38
CA ALA A 36 -17.96 -17.79 -15.28
C ALA A 36 -16.57 -17.44 -15.89
N LYS A 37 -16.25 -16.15 -16.05
CA LYS A 37 -14.93 -15.64 -16.51
C LYS A 37 -14.56 -14.26 -15.94
N LYS A 38 -15.30 -13.78 -14.94
CA LYS A 38 -15.22 -12.38 -14.49
C LYS A 38 -15.09 -12.34 -12.98
N THR A 39 -14.12 -11.57 -12.49
CA THR A 39 -13.94 -11.33 -11.05
C THR A 39 -14.39 -9.91 -10.75
N ALA A 40 -15.37 -9.75 -9.86
CA ALA A 40 -15.62 -8.47 -9.23
C ALA A 40 -14.87 -8.36 -7.91
N ILE A 41 -14.31 -7.18 -7.68
CA ILE A 41 -13.90 -6.74 -6.36
C ILE A 41 -14.94 -5.78 -5.83
N VAL A 42 -15.33 -6.02 -4.58
CA VAL A 42 -16.22 -5.18 -3.79
C VAL A 42 -15.39 -4.56 -2.69
N LEU A 43 -15.12 -3.27 -2.81
CA LEU A 43 -14.41 -2.47 -1.82
C LEU A 43 -15.44 -1.71 -0.98
N LYS A 44 -15.28 -1.77 0.34
CA LYS A 44 -16.15 -1.07 1.30
C LYS A 44 -15.42 0.14 1.88
N ASN A 45 -16.19 1.15 2.27
CA ASN A 45 -15.72 2.37 2.94
C ASN A 45 -14.58 3.06 2.16
N VAL A 46 -14.72 3.15 0.84
CA VAL A 46 -13.81 3.91 0.00
C VAL A 46 -14.17 5.39 0.02
N LYS A 47 -13.20 6.25 -0.24
CA LYS A 47 -13.39 7.69 -0.45
C LYS A 47 -12.89 8.11 -1.83
N VAL A 48 -13.33 9.27 -2.29
CA VAL A 48 -12.76 9.92 -3.47
C VAL A 48 -11.26 10.09 -3.28
N GLY A 49 -10.48 9.68 -4.28
CA GLY A 49 -9.03 9.74 -4.26
C GLY A 49 -8.31 8.51 -3.68
N ASN A 50 -9.02 7.58 -3.03
CA ASN A 50 -8.43 6.28 -2.70
C ASN A 50 -7.95 5.58 -3.97
N LEU A 51 -6.84 4.85 -3.89
CA LEU A 51 -6.14 4.33 -5.06
C LEU A 51 -6.25 2.80 -5.12
N LEU A 52 -6.85 2.28 -6.19
CA LEU A 52 -6.87 0.86 -6.49
C LEU A 52 -5.75 0.53 -7.48
N THR A 53 -4.92 -0.46 -7.15
CA THR A 53 -3.87 -0.98 -8.04
C THR A 53 -3.88 -2.50 -8.13
N ILE A 54 -3.38 -3.01 -9.26
CA ILE A 54 -3.01 -4.42 -9.44
C ILE A 54 -1.53 -4.46 -9.75
N LYS A 55 -0.78 -5.29 -9.03
CA LYS A 55 0.65 -5.47 -9.21
C LYS A 55 0.98 -6.94 -9.41
N ASP A 56 2.06 -7.23 -10.13
CA ASP A 56 2.68 -8.56 -10.14
C ASP A 56 3.57 -8.78 -8.91
N ASN A 57 4.16 -9.97 -8.80
CA ASN A 57 5.06 -10.34 -7.70
C ASN A 57 6.38 -9.55 -7.65
N TYR A 58 6.75 -8.83 -8.73
CA TYR A 58 7.89 -7.94 -8.79
C TYR A 58 7.52 -6.49 -8.42
N GLY A 59 6.24 -6.24 -8.11
CA GLY A 59 5.71 -4.91 -7.79
C GLY A 59 5.43 -4.04 -9.01
N ILE A 60 5.48 -4.59 -10.23
CA ILE A 60 5.14 -3.86 -11.46
C ILE A 60 3.63 -3.60 -11.46
N VAL A 61 3.27 -2.32 -11.60
CA VAL A 61 1.87 -1.89 -11.64
C VAL A 61 1.26 -2.21 -13.01
N LEU A 62 0.26 -3.09 -13.02
CA LEU A 62 -0.47 -3.51 -14.22
C LEU A 62 -1.78 -2.71 -14.40
N TYR A 63 -2.33 -2.22 -13.29
CA TYR A 63 -3.53 -1.40 -13.27
C TYR A 63 -3.44 -0.37 -12.15
N LYS A 64 -3.96 0.83 -12.40
CA LYS A 64 -4.06 1.90 -11.41
C LYS A 64 -5.28 2.78 -11.69
N GLU A 65 -6.12 2.99 -10.69
CA GLU A 65 -7.32 3.82 -10.77
C GLU A 65 -7.52 4.57 -9.46
N ALA A 66 -7.77 5.89 -9.56
CA ALA A 66 -8.26 6.67 -8.44
C ALA A 66 -9.79 6.53 -8.36
N ILE A 67 -10.30 6.16 -7.19
CA ILE A 67 -11.72 6.01 -6.92
C ILE A 67 -12.40 7.39 -6.95
N LYS A 68 -13.56 7.47 -7.59
CA LYS A 68 -14.33 8.70 -7.79
C LYS A 68 -15.62 8.78 -6.98
N THR A 69 -15.88 7.78 -6.14
CA THR A 69 -17.11 7.64 -5.35
C THR A 69 -16.76 7.35 -3.90
N GLU A 70 -17.72 7.58 -3.01
CA GLU A 70 -17.61 7.22 -1.60
C GLU A 70 -18.46 5.99 -1.26
N GLY A 71 -18.15 5.32 -0.15
CA GLY A 71 -18.93 4.20 0.35
C GLY A 71 -18.53 2.87 -0.28
N SER A 72 -19.44 2.22 -1.01
CA SER A 72 -19.17 0.93 -1.64
C SER A 72 -18.79 1.11 -3.10
N TYR A 73 -17.70 0.48 -3.51
CA TYR A 73 -17.20 0.49 -4.88
C TYR A 73 -17.09 -0.95 -5.39
N THR A 74 -17.67 -1.22 -6.55
CA THR A 74 -17.57 -2.53 -7.21
C THR A 74 -16.95 -2.36 -8.58
N LYS A 75 -15.92 -3.15 -8.88
CA LYS A 75 -15.25 -3.15 -10.18
C LYS A 75 -14.99 -4.56 -10.65
N GLY A 76 -15.34 -4.79 -11.92
CA GLY A 76 -15.10 -6.04 -12.61
C GLY A 76 -13.78 -6.07 -13.36
N PHE A 77 -13.09 -7.20 -13.30
CA PHE A 77 -11.87 -7.50 -14.05
C PHE A 77 -12.01 -8.86 -14.74
N ASP A 78 -11.55 -8.93 -15.99
CA ASP A 78 -11.18 -10.22 -16.60
C ASP A 78 -9.70 -10.48 -16.33
N LEU A 79 -9.43 -11.20 -15.23
CA LEU A 79 -8.08 -11.57 -14.79
C LEU A 79 -7.54 -12.81 -15.52
N THR A 80 -8.37 -13.49 -16.32
CA THR A 80 -7.97 -14.73 -17.02
C THR A 80 -6.99 -14.46 -18.18
N GLN A 81 -6.86 -13.20 -18.58
CA GLN A 81 -5.92 -12.74 -19.61
C GLN A 81 -4.51 -12.46 -19.06
N LEU A 82 -4.34 -12.47 -17.74
CA LEU A 82 -3.02 -12.31 -17.14
C LEU A 82 -2.21 -13.59 -17.35
N PRO A 83 -0.89 -13.49 -17.62
CA PRO A 83 0.00 -14.64 -17.64
C PRO A 83 -0.04 -15.41 -16.32
N ASP A 84 0.38 -16.67 -16.37
CA ASP A 84 0.55 -17.47 -15.15
C ASP A 84 1.54 -16.78 -14.20
N GLY A 85 1.14 -16.64 -12.93
CA GLY A 85 1.93 -15.92 -11.93
C GLY A 85 1.12 -15.45 -10.72
N ASP A 86 1.84 -14.81 -9.80
CA ASP A 86 1.28 -14.25 -8.58
C ASP A 86 1.13 -12.73 -8.68
N TYR A 87 0.01 -12.26 -8.15
CA TYR A 87 -0.43 -10.88 -8.26
C TYR A 87 -1.07 -10.42 -6.95
N VAL A 88 -1.21 -9.10 -6.81
CA VAL A 88 -1.84 -8.49 -5.66
C VAL A 88 -2.75 -7.34 -6.08
N PHE A 89 -3.96 -7.34 -5.55
CA PHE A 89 -4.78 -6.13 -5.50
C PHE A 89 -4.37 -5.30 -4.29
N GLU A 90 -4.14 -4.02 -4.47
CA GLU A 90 -3.83 -3.09 -3.39
C GLU A 90 -4.80 -1.91 -3.44
N LEU A 91 -5.54 -1.72 -2.33
CA LEU A 91 -6.35 -0.54 -2.08
C LEU A 91 -5.62 0.35 -1.07
N GLU A 92 -5.07 1.45 -1.56
CA GLU A 92 -4.44 2.47 -0.74
C GLU A 92 -5.47 3.54 -0.35
N LYS A 93 -5.70 3.65 0.96
CA LYS A 93 -6.54 4.68 1.59
C LYS A 93 -5.67 5.68 2.37
N ASP A 94 -6.32 6.60 3.06
CA ASP A 94 -5.67 7.67 3.83
C ASP A 94 -4.73 7.10 4.91
N LEU A 95 -5.23 6.15 5.72
CA LEU A 95 -4.53 5.61 6.89
C LEU A 95 -4.21 4.12 6.81
N GLU A 96 -4.63 3.44 5.74
CA GLU A 96 -4.43 2.00 5.59
C GLU A 96 -4.20 1.60 4.13
N ILE A 97 -3.58 0.44 3.96
CA ILE A 97 -3.40 -0.23 2.68
C ILE A 97 -3.91 -1.66 2.84
N ASN A 98 -4.95 -2.03 2.10
CA ASN A 98 -5.47 -3.40 2.08
C ASN A 98 -4.88 -4.12 0.86
N THR A 99 -4.33 -5.32 1.06
CA THR A 99 -3.76 -6.14 -0.01
C THR A 99 -4.42 -7.51 -0.08
N ILE A 100 -4.87 -7.89 -1.28
CA ILE A 100 -5.52 -9.18 -1.54
C ILE A 100 -4.70 -9.94 -2.61
N PRO A 101 -3.95 -10.97 -2.22
CA PRO A 101 -3.16 -11.76 -3.17
C PRO A 101 -4.03 -12.72 -3.99
N PHE A 102 -3.62 -12.96 -5.23
CA PHE A 102 -4.23 -13.94 -6.11
C PHE A 102 -3.21 -14.52 -7.09
N THR A 103 -3.46 -15.74 -7.53
CA THR A 103 -2.63 -16.46 -8.50
C THR A 103 -3.45 -16.73 -9.75
N VAL A 104 -2.80 -16.59 -10.90
CA VAL A 104 -3.32 -17.06 -12.19
C VAL A 104 -2.51 -18.28 -12.62
N LEU A 105 -3.20 -19.36 -12.94
CA LEU A 105 -2.59 -20.59 -13.44
C LEU A 105 -3.48 -21.23 -14.49
N HIS A 106 -2.98 -21.44 -15.71
CA HIS A 106 -3.74 -21.96 -16.84
C HIS A 106 -5.07 -21.20 -17.06
N ASN A 107 -5.00 -19.86 -17.04
CA ASN A 107 -6.15 -18.94 -17.14
C ASN A 107 -7.18 -19.07 -16.01
N GLN A 108 -6.86 -19.80 -14.93
CA GLN A 108 -7.71 -19.92 -13.75
C GLN A 108 -7.20 -19.01 -12.63
N VAL A 109 -8.12 -18.26 -12.04
CA VAL A 109 -7.83 -17.29 -10.99
C VAL A 109 -8.22 -17.85 -9.63
N THR A 110 -7.27 -17.86 -8.70
CA THR A 110 -7.42 -18.30 -7.31
C THR A 110 -7.03 -17.17 -6.37
N PHE A 111 -7.93 -16.82 -5.45
CA PHE A 111 -7.69 -15.78 -4.45
C PHE A 111 -7.28 -16.41 -3.13
N ASN A 112 -6.17 -15.93 -2.57
CA ASN A 112 -5.65 -16.40 -1.29
C ASN A 112 -6.20 -15.48 -0.19
N LYS A 113 -7.50 -15.62 0.09
CA LYS A 113 -8.23 -14.72 1.02
C LYS A 113 -7.70 -14.78 2.46
N THR A 114 -7.10 -15.90 2.86
CA THR A 114 -6.46 -16.06 4.17
C THR A 114 -5.23 -15.18 4.32
N ASP A 115 -4.66 -14.74 3.20
CA ASP A 115 -3.43 -13.97 3.13
C ASP A 115 -3.73 -12.49 2.85
N GLU A 116 -4.99 -12.07 3.03
CA GLU A 116 -5.36 -10.67 3.01
C GLU A 116 -4.69 -9.95 4.20
N VAL A 117 -3.96 -8.88 3.90
CA VAL A 117 -3.22 -8.11 4.89
C VAL A 117 -3.68 -6.66 4.85
N THR A 118 -3.83 -6.07 6.03
CA THR A 118 -4.07 -4.63 6.17
C THR A 118 -2.87 -3.99 6.88
N TYR A 119 -2.18 -3.10 6.17
CA TYR A 119 -1.13 -2.28 6.75
C TYR A 119 -1.70 -0.93 7.17
N PHE A 120 -1.61 -0.63 8.47
CA PHE A 120 -1.97 0.68 9.01
C PHE A 120 -0.78 1.64 8.93
N LYS A 121 -0.95 2.71 8.16
CA LYS A 121 0.03 3.80 8.03
C LYS A 121 0.17 4.51 9.40
N PRO A 122 1.37 4.97 9.77
CA PRO A 122 1.51 5.86 10.91
C PRO A 122 0.73 7.15 10.66
N TYR A 123 0.14 7.71 11.71
CA TYR A 123 -0.47 9.02 11.70
C TYR A 123 0.36 9.97 12.56
N VAL A 124 0.74 11.11 11.98
CA VAL A 124 1.51 12.14 12.68
C VAL A 124 0.72 13.43 12.67
N LYS A 125 0.48 13.98 13.87
CA LYS A 125 -0.23 15.25 14.06
C LYS A 125 0.66 16.20 14.84
N GLN A 126 0.84 17.41 14.30
CA GLN A 126 1.47 18.52 15.02
C GLN A 126 0.38 19.39 15.64
N ASP A 127 0.58 19.79 16.89
CA ASP A 127 -0.21 20.77 17.61
C ASP A 127 0.75 21.67 18.38
N GLN A 128 0.95 22.90 17.88
CA GLN A 128 1.97 23.82 18.37
C GLN A 128 3.37 23.15 18.40
N ASP A 129 4.02 23.10 19.56
CA ASP A 129 5.32 22.48 19.78
C ASP A 129 5.25 20.97 20.07
N LEU A 130 4.05 20.37 20.07
CA LEU A 130 3.85 18.95 20.32
C LEU A 130 3.59 18.20 19.03
N VAL A 131 4.31 17.10 18.82
CA VAL A 131 4.11 16.18 17.71
C VAL A 131 3.71 14.81 18.24
N TYR A 132 2.49 14.41 17.89
CA TYR A 132 1.90 13.13 18.23
C TYR A 132 2.15 12.15 17.09
N VAL A 133 2.66 10.97 17.42
CA VAL A 133 2.84 9.86 16.49
C VAL A 133 2.01 8.69 16.99
N THR A 134 1.08 8.23 16.17
CA THR A 134 0.28 7.03 16.45
C THR A 134 0.45 6.00 15.34
N LYS A 135 0.58 4.73 15.71
CA LYS A 135 0.61 3.62 14.76
C LYS A 135 -0.05 2.39 15.35
N LEU A 136 -1.06 1.88 14.65
CA LEU A 136 -1.58 0.54 14.88
C LEU A 136 -0.66 -0.50 14.23
N ASN A 137 -0.35 -1.55 14.99
CA ASN A 137 0.60 -2.59 14.65
C ASN A 137 0.07 -3.98 15.10
N PRO A 138 -1.01 -4.49 14.47
CA PRO A 138 -1.68 -5.72 14.93
C PRO A 138 -0.77 -6.95 14.89
N GLU A 139 0.14 -6.99 13.91
CA GLU A 139 1.11 -8.07 13.71
C GLU A 139 2.35 -7.95 14.60
N LEU A 140 2.39 -6.96 15.51
CA LEU A 140 3.48 -6.75 16.47
C LEU A 140 4.86 -6.63 15.81
N LYS A 141 4.89 -6.13 14.56
CA LYS A 141 6.13 -5.91 13.80
C LYS A 141 7.04 -4.96 14.56
N GLU A 142 8.32 -5.29 14.61
CA GLU A 142 9.34 -4.38 15.12
C GLU A 142 9.23 -3.03 14.40
N THR A 143 9.18 -1.96 15.19
CA THR A 143 9.03 -0.60 14.69
C THR A 143 10.10 0.30 15.30
N THR A 144 10.85 0.99 14.46
CA THR A 144 11.84 1.98 14.89
C THR A 144 11.34 3.38 14.55
N ILE A 145 11.39 4.29 15.52
CA ILE A 145 11.08 5.71 15.33
C ILE A 145 12.36 6.51 15.54
N ASN A 146 12.77 7.24 14.51
CA ASN A 146 13.89 8.16 14.56
C ASN A 146 13.41 9.60 14.37
N VAL A 147 13.93 10.52 15.18
CA VAL A 147 13.68 11.96 15.03
C VAL A 147 15.01 12.65 14.78
N TYR A 148 15.08 13.39 13.69
CA TYR A 148 16.24 14.17 13.28
C TYR A 148 15.91 15.66 13.35
N ALA A 149 16.85 16.48 13.83
CA ALA A 149 16.82 17.92 13.63
C ALA A 149 17.61 18.25 12.36
N ILE A 150 17.03 19.09 11.50
CA ILE A 150 17.57 19.51 10.21
C ILE A 150 18.14 20.92 10.35
N ASN A 151 19.41 21.08 10.00
CA ASN A 151 20.10 22.37 9.93
C ASN A 151 20.72 22.54 8.53
N GLY A 152 20.08 23.33 7.67
CA GLY A 152 20.50 23.43 6.27
C GLY A 152 20.38 22.09 5.55
N THR A 153 21.50 21.56 5.04
CA THR A 153 21.57 20.25 4.38
C THR A 153 21.89 19.10 5.34
N GLU A 154 22.22 19.39 6.60
CA GLU A 154 22.62 18.38 7.58
C GLU A 154 21.42 17.91 8.40
N SER A 155 21.39 16.61 8.68
CA SER A 155 20.42 15.99 9.58
C SER A 155 21.14 15.37 10.77
N THR A 156 20.74 15.77 11.98
CA THR A 156 21.31 15.27 13.23
C THR A 156 20.28 14.42 13.96
N LEU A 157 20.58 13.14 14.23
CA LEU A 157 19.70 12.26 15.00
C LEU A 157 19.59 12.79 16.44
N ARG A 158 18.36 13.05 16.89
CA ARG A 158 18.06 13.54 18.25
C ARG A 158 17.39 12.49 19.13
N PHE A 159 16.70 11.54 18.51
CA PHE A 159 16.01 10.48 19.19
C PHE A 159 15.94 9.24 18.30
N SER A 160 16.11 8.07 18.90
CA SER A 160 15.87 6.78 18.26
C SER A 160 15.29 5.83 19.29
N GLU A 161 14.19 5.17 18.95
CA GLU A 161 13.58 4.15 19.77
C GLU A 161 13.18 2.96 18.92
N LYS A 162 13.58 1.78 19.37
CA LYS A 162 13.15 0.49 18.81
C LYS A 162 12.06 -0.08 19.70
N ILE A 163 10.91 -0.37 19.10
CA ILE A 163 9.68 -0.81 19.76
C ILE A 163 9.36 -2.21 19.25
N THR A 164 9.21 -3.16 20.17
CA THR A 164 8.87 -4.56 19.88
C THR A 164 7.62 -4.96 20.65
N ASN A 165 6.92 -5.99 20.18
CA ASN A 165 5.78 -6.60 20.85
C ASN A 165 4.69 -5.61 21.32
N THR A 166 4.47 -4.54 20.54
CA THR A 166 3.55 -3.44 20.89
C THR A 166 2.52 -3.26 19.79
N GLN A 167 1.24 -3.37 20.16
CA GLN A 167 0.12 -3.29 19.21
C GLN A 167 -0.29 -1.85 18.89
N SER A 168 -0.45 -0.99 19.90
CA SER A 168 -0.68 0.44 19.71
C SER A 168 0.58 1.20 20.10
N ILE A 169 1.22 1.84 19.12
CA ILE A 169 2.41 2.66 19.35
C ILE A 169 1.97 4.11 19.40
N GLU A 170 2.20 4.75 20.52
CA GLU A 170 1.82 6.14 20.78
C GLU A 170 3.01 6.89 21.37
N LYS A 171 3.42 7.98 20.72
CA LYS A 171 4.55 8.82 21.14
C LYS A 171 4.19 10.29 21.03
N VAL A 172 4.77 11.10 21.91
CA VAL A 172 4.68 12.56 21.88
C VAL A 172 6.08 13.12 21.96
N PHE A 173 6.40 14.01 21.03
CA PHE A 173 7.67 14.73 20.98
C PHE A 173 7.42 16.22 21.15
N LYS A 174 8.20 16.87 22.02
CA LYS A 174 8.22 18.33 22.14
C LYS A 174 9.29 18.91 21.23
N LEU A 175 8.90 19.53 20.12
CA LEU A 175 9.76 20.06 19.06
C LEU A 175 9.54 21.58 18.94
N THR A 176 10.15 22.35 19.82
CA THR A 176 9.84 23.78 20.04
C THR A 176 10.22 24.74 18.92
N LYS A 177 11.30 24.49 18.17
CA LYS A 177 11.75 25.38 17.09
C LYS A 177 12.68 24.67 16.12
N GLY A 178 12.47 24.88 14.83
CA GLY A 178 13.32 24.36 13.76
C GLY A 178 12.63 23.32 12.88
N ASN A 179 13.41 22.76 11.97
CA ASN A 179 12.94 21.76 11.03
C ASN A 179 13.33 20.37 11.53
N PHE A 180 12.38 19.44 11.50
CA PHE A 180 12.59 18.08 11.95
C PHE A 180 12.12 17.08 10.90
N LYS A 181 12.77 15.93 10.88
CA LYS A 181 12.34 14.75 10.12
C LYS A 181 12.04 13.63 11.09
N ILE A 182 10.88 13.01 10.94
CA ILE A 182 10.51 11.81 11.68
C ILE A 182 10.44 10.66 10.69
N GLU A 183 11.24 9.62 10.95
CA GLU A 183 11.26 8.37 10.18
C GLU A 183 10.69 7.25 11.05
N ILE A 184 9.71 6.53 10.52
CA ILE A 184 9.03 5.42 11.17
C ILE A 184 9.19 4.20 10.27
N ASN A 185 10.00 3.25 10.72
CA ASN A 185 10.30 2.02 10.01
C ASN A 185 9.59 0.85 10.69
N SER A 186 8.73 0.12 9.98
CA SER A 186 7.97 -1.01 10.52
C SER A 186 7.97 -2.16 9.52
N GLY A 187 8.76 -3.20 9.79
CA GLY A 187 9.10 -4.23 8.80
C GLY A 187 9.72 -3.62 7.54
N ASN A 188 9.17 -3.94 6.37
CA ASN A 188 9.65 -3.43 5.07
C ASN A 188 8.97 -2.11 4.64
N LYS A 189 8.34 -1.40 5.57
CA LYS A 189 7.62 -0.15 5.29
C LYS A 189 8.29 1.00 6.04
N GLU A 190 8.64 2.03 5.28
CA GLU A 190 9.19 3.27 5.79
C GLU A 190 8.16 4.39 5.59
N TYR A 191 7.97 5.21 6.63
CA TYR A 191 7.17 6.42 6.57
C TYR A 191 8.03 7.59 7.05
N THR A 192 8.09 8.64 6.25
CA THR A 192 8.83 9.86 6.59
C THR A 192 7.87 11.04 6.60
N THR A 193 7.97 11.89 7.63
CA THR A 193 7.29 13.18 7.67
C THR A 193 8.24 14.28 8.12
N PHE A 194 7.95 15.51 7.69
CA PHE A 194 8.71 16.70 8.03
C PHE A 194 7.85 17.63 8.88
N ILE A 195 8.43 18.13 9.96
CA ILE A 195 7.78 19.06 10.91
C ILE A 195 8.58 20.35 10.85
N ASN A 196 7.90 21.46 10.55
CA ASN A 196 8.51 22.79 10.56
C ASN A 196 7.82 23.60 11.65
N ASN A 197 8.60 24.11 12.61
CA ASN A 197 8.15 24.97 13.70
C ASN A 197 8.96 26.27 13.75
#